data_AF-A0A2W6TDA5-F1
#
_entry.id   AF-A0A2W6TDA5-F1
#
_cell.length_a   1.000
_cell.length_b   1.000
_cell.length_c   1.000
_cell.angle_alpha   90.00
_cell.angle_beta   90.00
_cell.angle_gamma   90.00
#
_symmetry.space_group_name_H-M   'P 1'
#
loop_
_entity.id
_entity.type
_entity.pdbx_description
1 polymer ?
#
loop_
_entity_poly.entity_id
_entity_poly.type
_entity_poly.pdbx_seq_one_letter_code
_entity_poly.pdbx_strand_id
1 'polypeptide(L)'
;MPRPLDADTFFDYLAQGPEVFAPGCAGHSLLLEHWLRNGAERCGGLRFTGVHIPTVNTFDFAGLHPQARQRTIFLSSDLRSSWLAGRVDYLPMTYTATWRWLRESVAFDAVLVQVAPPDEDGNCSLGIACDFTPATWPRATRILAHINPRMPRTRGPSIPLSRITAAIEQDAPLLAIPDPPADAA
;
A
#
# COMPACT_ATOMS: atom_id res chain seq x y z
N MET A 1 -15.64 -14.86 5.76
CA MET A 1 -14.22 -14.69 6.12
C MET A 1 -13.44 -14.50 4.84
N PRO A 2 -12.35 -13.71 4.85
CA PRO A 2 -11.46 -13.59 3.70
C PRO A 2 -10.81 -14.93 3.37
N ARG A 3 -10.44 -15.13 2.10
CA ARG A 3 -9.63 -16.29 1.70
C ARG A 3 -8.22 -16.17 2.31
N PRO A 4 -7.52 -17.29 2.61
CA PRO A 4 -6.11 -17.22 2.98
C PRO A 4 -5.30 -16.53 1.87
N LEU A 5 -4.30 -15.76 2.30
CA LEU A 5 -3.34 -15.09 1.44
C LEU A 5 -1.94 -15.60 1.77
N ASP A 6 -1.19 -15.94 0.75
CA ASP A 6 0.23 -16.25 0.78
C ASP A 6 0.93 -15.56 -0.39
N ALA A 7 2.24 -15.74 -0.52
CA ALA A 7 3.01 -15.08 -1.58
C ALA A 7 2.52 -15.43 -2.98
N ASP A 8 2.10 -16.67 -3.25
CA ASP A 8 1.67 -17.09 -4.59
C ASP A 8 0.27 -16.55 -4.92
N THR A 9 -0.68 -16.78 -4.02
CA THR A 9 -2.07 -16.34 -4.18
C THR A 9 -2.20 -14.82 -4.18
N PHE A 10 -1.37 -14.09 -3.43
CA PHE A 10 -1.27 -12.62 -3.46
C PHE A 10 -1.16 -12.08 -4.87
N PHE A 11 -0.39 -12.79 -5.65
CA PHE A 11 0.24 -12.36 -6.87
C PHE A 11 -0.63 -12.88 -8.03
N ASP A 12 -1.35 -13.99 -7.82
CA ASP A 12 -2.49 -14.41 -8.63
C ASP A 12 -3.67 -13.43 -8.55
N TYR A 13 -3.87 -12.78 -7.39
CA TYR A 13 -4.83 -11.67 -7.30
C TYR A 13 -4.35 -10.43 -8.03
N LEU A 14 -3.06 -10.07 -7.93
CA LEU A 14 -2.50 -8.93 -8.67
C LEU A 14 -2.56 -9.13 -10.18
N ALA A 15 -2.38 -10.36 -10.67
CA ALA A 15 -2.47 -10.68 -12.11
C ALA A 15 -3.87 -10.43 -12.72
N GLN A 16 -4.90 -10.24 -11.90
CA GLN A 16 -6.29 -10.01 -12.35
C GLN A 16 -6.61 -8.54 -12.66
N GLY A 17 -5.64 -7.64 -12.60
CA GLY A 17 -5.81 -6.28 -13.09
C GLY A 17 -4.62 -5.36 -12.77
N PRO A 18 -4.29 -4.42 -13.67
CA PRO A 18 -3.05 -3.67 -13.59
C PRO A 18 -3.04 -2.55 -12.53
N GLU A 19 -4.18 -2.00 -12.11
CA GLU A 19 -4.21 -0.83 -11.21
C GLU A 19 -4.23 -1.25 -9.74
N VAL A 20 -3.11 -1.10 -9.05
CA VAL A 20 -2.93 -1.50 -7.65
C VAL A 20 -2.74 -0.26 -6.78
N PHE A 21 -3.52 -0.13 -5.71
CA PHE A 21 -3.20 0.84 -4.65
C PHE A 21 -2.23 0.22 -3.65
N ALA A 22 -1.10 0.90 -3.42
CA ALA A 22 -0.15 0.57 -2.38
C ALA A 22 -0.15 1.69 -1.32
N PRO A 23 -0.39 1.38 -0.04
CA PRO A 23 -0.41 2.37 1.02
C PRO A 23 1.01 2.88 1.30
N GLY A 24 1.12 4.20 1.51
CA GLY A 24 2.33 4.84 1.99
C GLY A 24 2.34 4.98 3.52
N CYS A 25 3.22 5.84 4.01
CA CYS A 25 3.45 6.09 5.44
C CYS A 25 3.61 4.76 6.20
N ALA A 26 3.10 4.70 7.42
CA ALA A 26 3.09 3.50 8.25
C ALA A 26 2.02 2.46 7.83
N GLY A 27 1.24 2.72 6.77
CA GLY A 27 0.39 1.71 6.15
C GLY A 27 1.14 0.77 5.22
N HIS A 28 2.37 1.12 4.86
CA HIS A 28 3.25 0.30 4.06
C HIS A 28 3.62 -0.99 4.82
N SER A 29 3.19 -2.13 4.28
CA SER A 29 3.48 -3.43 4.87
C SER A 29 4.82 -3.98 4.39
N LEU A 30 5.80 -4.08 5.29
CA LEU A 30 7.09 -4.74 5.01
C LEU A 30 6.97 -6.21 4.56
N LEU A 31 5.93 -6.93 5.00
CA LEU A 31 5.64 -8.29 4.55
C LEU A 31 5.29 -8.33 3.05
N LEU A 32 4.31 -7.52 2.62
CA LEU A 32 3.93 -7.41 1.22
C LEU A 32 5.06 -6.83 0.35
N GLU A 33 5.86 -5.90 0.87
CA GLU A 33 7.08 -5.43 0.21
C GLU A 33 8.04 -6.59 -0.05
N HIS A 34 8.28 -7.43 0.96
CA HIS A 34 9.12 -8.61 0.84
C HIS A 34 8.60 -9.57 -0.23
N TRP A 35 7.29 -9.82 -0.31
CA TRP A 35 6.71 -10.63 -1.37
C TRP A 35 6.90 -10.00 -2.76
N LEU A 36 6.63 -8.70 -2.88
CA LEU A 36 6.82 -7.96 -4.14
C LEU A 36 8.27 -8.03 -4.62
N ARG A 37 9.25 -7.88 -3.71
CA ARG A 37 10.68 -7.99 -4.05
C ARG A 37 11.06 -9.40 -4.54
N ASN A 38 10.59 -10.44 -3.85
CA ASN A 38 10.93 -11.82 -4.20
C ASN A 38 10.19 -12.34 -5.45
N GLY A 39 9.07 -11.73 -5.82
CA GLY A 39 8.36 -12.01 -7.07
C GLY A 39 8.37 -10.84 -8.05
N ALA A 40 9.47 -10.09 -8.09
CA ALA A 40 9.67 -8.92 -8.96
C ALA A 40 9.25 -9.19 -10.43
N GLU A 41 9.61 -10.35 -10.99
CA GLU A 41 9.25 -10.77 -12.35
C GLU A 41 7.74 -10.84 -12.60
N ARG A 42 6.94 -11.01 -11.54
CA ARG A 42 5.47 -11.06 -11.61
C ARG A 42 4.81 -9.69 -11.54
N CYS A 43 5.60 -8.62 -11.39
CA CYS A 43 5.11 -7.25 -11.32
C CYS A 43 5.00 -6.56 -12.69
N GLY A 44 5.28 -7.26 -13.78
CA GLY A 44 5.17 -6.72 -15.13
C GLY A 44 3.75 -6.28 -15.48
N GLY A 45 3.62 -5.05 -15.99
CA GLY A 45 2.32 -4.48 -16.38
C GLY A 45 1.50 -3.91 -15.21
N LEU A 46 1.95 -4.07 -13.96
CA LEU A 46 1.29 -3.46 -12.80
C LEU A 46 1.63 -1.98 -12.67
N ARG A 47 0.64 -1.19 -12.25
CA ARG A 47 0.81 0.20 -11.84
C ARG A 47 0.46 0.34 -10.37
N PHE A 48 1.47 0.65 -9.56
CA PHE A 48 1.32 0.91 -8.13
C PHE A 48 1.04 2.40 -7.91
N THR A 49 -0.14 2.73 -7.40
CA THR A 49 -0.53 4.09 -7.03
C THR A 49 -0.51 4.23 -5.51
N GLY A 50 0.13 5.28 -5.01
CA GLY A 50 0.16 5.56 -3.57
C GLY A 50 0.71 6.95 -3.28
N VAL A 51 0.55 7.38 -2.03
CA VAL A 51 1.21 8.58 -1.51
C VAL A 51 2.41 8.13 -0.69
N HIS A 52 3.49 7.81 -1.39
CA HIS A 52 4.74 7.33 -0.79
C HIS A 52 5.58 8.54 -0.37
N ILE A 53 5.69 8.76 0.94
CA ILE A 53 6.34 9.95 1.49
C ILE A 53 7.86 9.79 1.35
N PRO A 54 8.58 10.77 0.77
CA PRO A 54 10.04 10.76 0.75
C PRO A 54 10.59 10.57 2.16
N THR A 55 11.74 9.89 2.28
CA THR A 55 12.39 9.49 3.55
C THR A 55 11.64 8.47 4.41
N VAL A 56 10.32 8.38 4.30
CA VAL A 56 9.51 7.35 4.99
C VAL A 56 9.43 6.08 4.15
N ASN A 57 8.88 6.20 2.95
CA ASN A 57 8.72 5.10 2.01
C ASN A 57 9.84 5.18 0.98
N THR A 58 10.86 4.34 1.13
CA THR A 58 12.03 4.29 0.25
C THR A 58 11.93 3.20 -0.83
N PHE A 59 10.81 2.49 -0.90
CA PHE A 59 10.59 1.42 -1.87
C PHE A 59 10.17 1.98 -3.24
N ASP A 60 10.97 1.69 -4.26
CA ASP A 60 10.65 1.98 -5.66
C ASP A 60 9.84 0.84 -6.29
N PHE A 61 8.50 0.99 -6.32
CA PHE A 61 7.61 0.01 -6.93
C PHE A 61 7.83 -0.09 -8.46
N ALA A 62 8.18 1.02 -9.12
CA ALA A 62 8.51 1.00 -10.55
C ALA A 62 9.88 0.35 -10.85
N GLY A 63 10.69 0.16 -9.81
CA GLY A 63 11.95 -0.57 -9.85
C GLY A 63 11.79 -2.09 -9.80
N LEU A 64 10.60 -2.60 -9.47
CA LEU A 64 10.32 -4.05 -9.38
C LEU A 64 10.50 -4.77 -10.71
N HIS A 65 10.07 -4.17 -11.82
CA HIS A 65 10.12 -4.80 -13.13
C HIS A 65 10.23 -3.73 -14.24
N PRO A 66 10.89 -3.98 -15.38
CA PRO A 66 11.00 -3.00 -16.48
C PRO A 66 9.68 -2.49 -17.03
N GLN A 67 8.59 -3.23 -16.83
CA GLN A 67 7.21 -2.86 -17.22
C GLN A 67 6.32 -2.47 -16.04
N ALA A 68 6.81 -2.51 -14.80
CA ALA A 68 6.09 -1.97 -13.66
C ALA A 68 6.11 -0.45 -13.71
N ARG A 69 5.04 0.18 -13.23
CA ARG A 69 4.92 1.63 -13.12
C ARG A 69 4.53 2.04 -11.72
N GLN A 70 4.89 3.26 -11.35
CA GLN A 70 4.48 3.86 -10.09
C GLN A 70 3.82 5.21 -10.36
N ARG A 71 2.71 5.49 -9.67
CA ARG A 71 2.01 6.78 -9.73
C ARG A 71 1.98 7.39 -8.33
N THR A 72 2.45 8.62 -8.19
CA THR A 72 2.64 9.26 -6.88
C THR A 72 2.55 10.77 -6.97
N ILE A 73 2.22 11.42 -5.84
CA ILE A 73 2.22 12.88 -5.70
C ILE A 73 3.52 13.44 -5.11
N PHE A 74 4.47 12.56 -4.76
CA PHE A 74 5.80 12.92 -4.31
C PHE A 74 6.86 12.23 -5.15
N LEU A 75 7.93 12.96 -5.43
CA LEU A 75 9.17 12.39 -5.96
C LEU A 75 10.21 12.35 -4.83
N SER A 76 10.88 11.21 -4.70
CA SER A 76 12.05 11.06 -3.83
C SER A 76 13.28 10.68 -4.67
N SER A 77 14.47 10.80 -4.07
CA SER A 77 15.71 10.31 -4.68
C SER A 77 15.66 8.81 -4.97
N ASP A 78 14.92 8.03 -4.17
CA ASP A 78 14.78 6.58 -4.33
C ASP A 78 14.14 6.21 -5.68
N LEU A 79 13.30 7.10 -6.22
CA LEU A 79 12.62 6.89 -7.50
C LEU A 79 13.43 7.36 -8.71
N ARG A 80 14.65 7.89 -8.52
CA ARG A 80 15.42 8.57 -9.59
C ARG A 80 15.61 7.70 -10.83
N SER A 81 16.02 6.45 -10.65
CA SER A 81 16.29 5.54 -11.78
C SER A 81 15.02 5.25 -12.58
N SER A 82 13.92 4.95 -11.89
CA SER A 82 12.63 4.67 -12.54
C SER A 82 11.97 5.92 -13.14
N TRP A 83 12.18 7.09 -12.53
CA TRP A 83 11.77 8.39 -13.08
C TRP A 83 12.47 8.68 -14.41
N LEU A 84 13.81 8.59 -14.44
CA LEU A 84 14.60 8.82 -15.66
C LEU A 84 14.27 7.79 -16.75
N ALA A 85 13.86 6.58 -16.38
CA ALA A 85 13.38 5.56 -17.29
C ALA A 85 11.91 5.75 -17.73
N GLY A 86 11.22 6.81 -17.31
CA GLY A 86 9.83 7.11 -17.70
C GLY A 86 8.77 6.19 -17.08
N ARG A 87 9.09 5.50 -15.98
CA ARG A 87 8.20 4.53 -15.31
C ARG A 87 7.43 5.11 -14.12
N VAL A 88 7.70 6.38 -13.78
CA VAL A 88 7.03 7.07 -12.67
C VAL A 88 6.12 8.17 -13.21
N ASP A 89 4.82 8.03 -12.95
CA ASP A 89 3.81 9.03 -13.24
C ASP A 89 3.68 9.98 -12.04
N TYR A 90 4.27 11.18 -12.14
CA TYR A 90 4.12 12.22 -11.11
C TYR A 90 2.82 12.99 -11.28
N LEU A 91 2.03 13.08 -10.20
CA LEU A 91 0.78 13.85 -10.18
C LEU A 91 0.94 15.08 -9.28
N PRO A 92 1.04 16.30 -9.84
CA PRO A 92 1.19 17.54 -9.06
C PRO A 92 -0.14 17.95 -8.40
N MET A 93 -0.52 17.26 -7.33
CA MET A 93 -1.78 17.46 -6.63
C MET A 93 -1.55 17.72 -5.14
N THR A 94 -2.42 18.54 -4.53
CA THR A 94 -2.47 18.68 -3.07
C THR A 94 -3.01 17.40 -2.42
N TYR A 95 -2.81 17.22 -1.11
CA TYR A 95 -3.35 16.06 -0.38
C TYR A 95 -4.86 15.94 -0.53
N THR A 96 -5.60 17.05 -0.35
CA THR A 96 -7.06 17.04 -0.47
C THR A 96 -7.52 16.72 -1.88
N ALA A 97 -6.84 17.25 -2.91
CA ALA A 97 -7.13 16.91 -4.30
C ALA A 97 -6.83 15.43 -4.58
N THR A 98 -5.74 14.91 -4.03
CA THR A 98 -5.35 13.49 -4.15
C THR A 98 -6.38 12.58 -3.52
N TRP A 99 -6.83 12.90 -2.31
CA TRP A 99 -7.85 12.11 -1.62
C TRP A 99 -9.16 12.07 -2.41
N ARG A 100 -9.61 13.21 -2.97
CA ARG A 100 -10.78 13.28 -3.86
C ARG A 100 -10.56 12.48 -5.14
N TRP A 101 -9.41 12.63 -5.79
CA TRP A 101 -9.06 11.88 -6.99
C TRP A 101 -9.07 10.37 -6.75
N LEU A 102 -8.46 9.90 -5.66
CA LEU A 102 -8.47 8.50 -5.22
C LEU A 102 -9.90 7.98 -4.99
N ARG A 103 -10.75 8.79 -4.39
CA ARG A 103 -12.14 8.42 -4.10
C ARG A 103 -13.04 8.42 -5.32
N GLU A 104 -12.83 9.35 -6.25
CA GLU A 104 -13.83 9.72 -7.27
C GLU A 104 -13.40 9.33 -8.69
N SER A 105 -12.11 9.45 -9.03
CA SER A 105 -11.63 9.45 -10.41
C SER A 105 -10.87 8.19 -10.83
N VAL A 106 -10.30 7.45 -9.87
CA VAL A 106 -9.57 6.21 -10.15
C VAL A 106 -10.29 5.01 -9.50
N ALA A 107 -10.22 3.87 -10.17
CA ALA A 107 -10.65 2.59 -9.64
C ALA A 107 -9.44 1.67 -9.56
N PHE A 108 -9.38 0.85 -8.50
CA PHE A 108 -8.29 -0.08 -8.27
C PHE A 108 -8.78 -1.51 -8.40
N ASP A 109 -8.03 -2.29 -9.18
CA ASP A 109 -8.20 -3.72 -9.32
C ASP A 109 -7.84 -4.45 -8.02
N ALA A 110 -6.83 -3.94 -7.31
CA ALA A 110 -6.46 -4.41 -5.99
C ALA A 110 -6.06 -3.25 -5.09
N VAL A 111 -6.48 -3.29 -3.83
CA VAL A 111 -6.00 -2.40 -2.77
C VAL A 111 -5.26 -3.23 -1.74
N LEU A 112 -3.98 -2.91 -1.53
CA LEU A 112 -3.18 -3.47 -0.47
C LEU A 112 -3.49 -2.74 0.84
N VAL A 113 -3.66 -3.47 1.94
CA VAL A 113 -3.90 -2.87 3.26
C VAL A 113 -3.12 -3.58 4.35
N GLN A 114 -2.69 -2.82 5.35
CA GLN A 114 -2.24 -3.36 6.63
C GLN A 114 -3.21 -2.89 7.71
N VAL A 115 -3.74 -3.83 8.50
CA VAL A 115 -4.80 -3.57 9.49
C VAL A 115 -4.52 -4.31 10.80
N ALA A 116 -5.11 -3.85 11.89
CA ALA A 116 -5.17 -4.60 13.14
C ALA A 116 -6.14 -5.80 13.02
N PRO A 117 -5.97 -6.86 13.84
CA PRO A 117 -6.93 -7.97 13.94
C PRO A 117 -8.36 -7.46 14.17
N PRO A 118 -9.39 -8.12 13.63
CA PRO A 118 -10.79 -7.68 13.78
C PRO A 118 -11.19 -7.56 15.25
N ASP A 119 -12.08 -6.61 15.55
CA ASP A 119 -12.74 -6.53 16.86
C ASP A 119 -13.95 -7.49 16.93
N GLU A 120 -14.68 -7.44 18.04
CA GLU A 120 -15.88 -8.25 18.28
C GLU A 120 -16.97 -8.04 17.21
N ASP A 121 -17.01 -6.86 16.59
CA ASP A 121 -17.94 -6.54 15.50
C ASP A 121 -17.39 -6.93 14.11
N GLY A 122 -16.20 -7.54 14.06
CA GLY A 122 -15.56 -7.96 12.82
C GLY A 122 -14.91 -6.82 12.03
N ASN A 123 -14.57 -5.69 12.65
CA ASN A 123 -13.92 -4.57 12.00
C ASN A 123 -12.41 -4.56 12.26
N CYS A 124 -11.63 -4.52 11.17
CA CYS A 124 -10.18 -4.40 11.20
C CYS A 124 -9.79 -2.92 11.18
N SER A 125 -9.17 -2.41 12.25
CA SER A 125 -8.73 -1.01 12.32
C SER A 125 -7.59 -0.74 11.33
N LEU A 126 -7.62 0.38 10.62
CA LEU A 126 -6.45 0.84 9.83
C LEU A 126 -5.31 1.35 10.72
N GLY A 127 -5.54 1.54 12.02
CA GLY A 127 -4.51 1.98 12.95
C GLY A 127 -3.86 3.30 12.55
N ILE A 128 -2.56 3.24 12.26
CA ILE A 128 -1.75 4.39 11.80
C ILE A 128 -1.69 4.52 10.26
N ALA A 129 -2.48 3.73 9.53
CA ALA A 129 -2.59 3.69 8.07
C ALA A 129 -3.87 4.36 7.52
N CYS A 130 -4.31 5.46 8.16
CA CYS A 130 -5.65 6.04 7.97
C CYS A 130 -5.72 7.22 6.99
N ASP A 131 -4.65 7.52 6.27
CA ASP A 131 -4.54 8.69 5.39
C ASP A 131 -5.38 8.57 4.09
N PHE A 132 -4.94 7.74 3.15
CA PHE A 132 -5.52 7.62 1.82
C PHE A 132 -6.22 6.28 1.59
N THR A 133 -5.88 5.25 2.37
CA THR A 133 -6.55 3.94 2.32
C THR A 133 -8.07 4.04 2.41
N PRO A 134 -8.68 4.89 3.28
CA PRO A 134 -10.14 5.05 3.32
C PRO A 134 -10.78 5.56 2.03
N ALA A 135 -10.02 6.25 1.17
CA ALA A 135 -10.50 6.74 -0.12
C ALA A 135 -10.54 5.64 -1.20
N THR A 136 -9.76 4.56 -1.02
CA THR A 136 -9.49 3.59 -2.10
C THR A 136 -10.26 2.28 -1.93
N TRP A 137 -10.22 1.68 -0.73
CA TRP A 137 -10.82 0.37 -0.50
C TRP A 137 -12.33 0.28 -0.79
N PRO A 138 -13.18 1.32 -0.58
CA PRO A 138 -14.63 1.18 -0.78
C PRO A 138 -15.03 0.85 -2.22
N ARG A 139 -14.22 1.26 -3.20
CA ARG A 139 -14.45 1.07 -4.64
C ARG A 139 -13.54 0.02 -5.28
N ALA A 140 -12.66 -0.59 -4.49
CA ALA A 140 -11.72 -1.58 -4.99
C ALA A 140 -12.44 -2.88 -5.36
N THR A 141 -11.99 -3.54 -6.43
CA THR A 141 -12.49 -4.87 -6.78
C THR A 141 -12.03 -5.92 -5.77
N ARG A 142 -10.78 -5.81 -5.31
CA ARG A 142 -10.17 -6.74 -4.35
C ARG A 142 -9.43 -5.98 -3.25
N ILE A 143 -9.55 -6.48 -2.03
CA ILE A 143 -8.80 -5.99 -0.87
C ILE A 143 -7.91 -7.13 -0.38
N LEU A 144 -6.60 -6.93 -0.48
CA LEU A 144 -5.58 -7.88 -0.04
C LEU A 144 -4.98 -7.37 1.27
N ALA A 145 -5.28 -8.05 2.37
CA ALA A 145 -4.97 -7.57 3.70
C ALA A 145 -3.82 -8.33 4.35
N HIS A 146 -2.88 -7.57 4.92
CA HIS A 146 -2.03 -8.03 5.98
C HIS A 146 -2.67 -7.63 7.33
N ILE A 147 -3.26 -8.60 8.01
CA ILE A 147 -3.77 -8.45 9.36
C ILE A 147 -2.58 -8.61 10.31
N ASN A 148 -2.11 -7.50 10.87
CA ASN A 148 -0.90 -7.45 11.69
C ASN A 148 -1.28 -7.17 13.15
N PRO A 149 -1.08 -8.13 14.08
CA PRO A 149 -1.28 -7.91 15.52
C PRO A 149 -0.49 -6.73 16.10
N ARG A 150 0.60 -6.29 15.45
CA ARG A 150 1.35 -5.08 15.85
C ARG A 150 0.72 -3.77 15.41
N MET A 151 -0.20 -3.78 14.44
CA MET A 151 -0.88 -2.56 14.00
C MET A 151 -1.74 -2.05 15.18
N PRO A 152 -1.46 -0.85 15.72
CA PRO A 152 -2.22 -0.34 16.86
C PRO A 152 -3.67 -0.09 16.44
N ARG A 153 -4.62 -0.48 17.30
CA ARG A 153 -6.03 -0.17 17.10
C ARG A 153 -6.32 1.28 17.49
N THR A 154 -6.82 2.07 16.56
CA THR A 154 -7.22 3.47 16.78
C THR A 154 -8.73 3.64 16.64
N ARG A 155 -9.30 4.75 17.16
CA ARG A 155 -10.73 5.11 17.03
C ARG A 155 -11.10 5.67 15.64
N GLY A 156 -10.31 5.35 14.63
CA GLY A 156 -10.42 5.88 13.27
C GLY A 156 -11.08 4.92 12.29
N PRO A 157 -10.89 5.13 10.98
CA PRO A 157 -11.49 4.29 9.95
C PRO A 157 -11.06 2.82 10.06
N SER A 158 -11.99 1.93 9.74
CA SER A 158 -11.82 0.48 9.76
C SER A 158 -12.35 -0.15 8.47
N ILE A 159 -11.95 -1.39 8.22
CA ILE A 159 -12.43 -2.21 7.13
C ILE A 159 -13.18 -3.41 7.73
N PRO A 160 -14.46 -3.63 7.39
CA PRO A 160 -15.14 -4.85 7.81
C PRO A 160 -14.42 -6.07 7.24
N LEU A 161 -14.15 -7.08 8.07
CA LEU A 161 -13.48 -8.33 7.68
C LEU A 161 -14.19 -9.01 6.50
N SER A 162 -15.52 -8.84 6.40
CA SER A 162 -16.35 -9.34 5.29
C SER A 162 -16.10 -8.67 3.94
N ARG A 163 -15.48 -7.47 3.92
CA ARG A 163 -15.08 -6.76 2.70
C ARG A 163 -13.71 -7.20 2.19
N ILE A 164 -12.89 -7.83 3.04
CA ILE A 164 -11.56 -8.28 2.67
C ILE A 164 -11.66 -9.51 1.77
N THR A 165 -11.01 -9.47 0.60
CA THR A 165 -11.05 -10.57 -0.37
C THR A 165 -10.18 -11.73 0.08
N ALA A 166 -8.93 -11.40 0.42
CA ALA A 166 -7.97 -12.37 0.93
C ALA A 166 -7.07 -11.70 1.97
N ALA A 167 -6.69 -12.47 2.98
CA ALA A 167 -5.92 -11.96 4.11
C ALA A 167 -4.87 -12.96 4.58
N ILE A 168 -3.74 -12.41 5.04
CA ILE A 168 -2.79 -13.12 5.89
C ILE A 168 -2.81 -12.47 7.26
N GLU A 169 -2.91 -13.28 8.30
CA GLU A 169 -2.66 -12.82 9.67
C GLU A 169 -1.23 -13.20 10.07
N GLN A 170 -0.39 -12.19 10.26
CA GLN A 170 1.01 -12.39 10.59
C GLN A 170 1.55 -11.21 11.40
N ASP A 171 2.32 -11.51 12.44
CA ASP A 171 3.08 -10.52 13.18
C ASP A 171 4.27 -10.04 12.33
N ALA A 172 4.38 -8.73 12.14
CA ALA A 172 5.53 -8.11 11.48
C ALA A 172 5.81 -6.72 12.06
N PRO A 173 7.09 -6.27 12.08
CA PRO A 173 7.39 -4.89 12.42
C PRO A 173 6.65 -3.93 11.49
N LEU A 174 6.18 -2.81 12.06
CA LEU A 174 5.68 -1.68 11.29
C LEU A 174 6.87 -0.93 10.70
N LEU A 175 6.66 -0.25 9.57
CA LEU A 175 7.67 0.63 9.00
C LEU A 175 8.07 1.71 10.02
N ALA A 176 9.35 1.78 10.32
CA ALA A 176 9.93 2.75 11.25
C ALA A 176 10.92 3.65 10.51
N ILE A 177 10.99 4.90 10.93
CA ILE A 177 11.99 5.87 10.46
C ILE A 177 12.99 6.06 11.61
N PRO A 178 14.30 6.06 11.35
CA PRO A 178 15.29 6.37 12.38
C PRO A 178 15.05 7.76 12.96
N ASP A 179 15.30 7.94 14.26
CA ASP A 179 15.31 9.26 14.85
C ASP A 179 16.35 10.14 14.14
N PRO A 180 16.03 11.41 13.85
CA PRO A 180 17.03 12.32 13.33
C PRO A 180 18.17 12.45 14.36
N PRO A 181 19.41 12.73 13.91
CA PRO A 181 20.46 13.08 14.84
C PRO A 181 20.01 14.28 15.68
N ALA A 182 20.39 14.28 16.97
CA ALA A 182 20.13 15.44 17.82
C ALA A 182 20.76 16.70 17.19
N ASP A 183 20.07 17.83 17.30
CA ASP A 183 20.63 19.12 16.91
C ASP A 183 21.95 19.34 17.65
N ALA A 184 22.94 19.91 16.95
CA ALA A 184 24.19 20.30 17.59
C ALA A 184 23.88 21.33 18.69
N ALA A 185 24.42 21.10 19.89
CA ALA A 185 24.26 21.98 21.05
C ALA A 185 24.90 23.36 20.85
#